data_AF-A0AAX0LPN7-F1
#
_entry.id   AF-A0AAX0LPN7-F1
#
_cell.length_a   1.000
_cell.length_b   1.000
_cell.length_c   1.000
_cell.angle_alpha   90.00
_cell.angle_beta   90.00
_cell.angle_gamma   90.00
#
_symmetry.space_group_name_H-M   'P 1'
#
loop_
_entity.id
_entity.type
_entity.pdbx_description
1 polymer ?
#
loop_
_entity_poly.entity_id
_entity_poly.type
_entity_poly.pdbx_seq_one_letter_code
_entity_poly.pdbx_strand_id
1 'polypeptide(L)'
;MLTIDVAADIVASGIKVVIILVCVLVVPSLLVGMLVSIFQAVTQINEQTLSFLPRLIVTLAVLGICGKWMIVQLSDLCVHLFTQAAILVH
;
A
#
# COMPACT_ATOMS: atom_id res chain seq x y z
N MET A 1 7.45 -31.79 3.17
CA MET A 1 7.48 -31.89 1.68
C MET A 1 6.97 -30.58 1.13
N LEU A 2 7.76 -29.87 0.32
CA LEU A 2 7.35 -28.61 -0.29
C LEU A 2 6.30 -28.91 -1.38
N THR A 3 5.03 -28.95 -0.99
CA THR A 3 3.93 -29.05 -1.93
C THR A 3 3.79 -27.71 -2.64
N ILE A 4 3.38 -27.75 -3.91
CA ILE A 4 3.23 -26.55 -4.75
C ILE A 4 2.22 -25.59 -4.12
N ASP A 5 1.22 -26.13 -3.42
CA ASP A 5 0.18 -25.38 -2.71
C ASP A 5 0.77 -24.49 -1.60
N VAL A 6 1.69 -25.02 -0.79
CA VAL A 6 2.31 -24.25 0.31
C VAL A 6 3.17 -23.10 -0.24
N ALA A 7 3.91 -23.35 -1.32
CA ALA A 7 4.68 -22.30 -1.97
C ALA A 7 3.76 -21.20 -2.54
N ALA A 8 2.64 -21.57 -3.15
CA ALA A 8 1.65 -20.62 -3.65
C ALA A 8 1.02 -19.80 -2.53
N ASP A 9 0.67 -20.43 -1.40
CA ASP A 9 0.05 -19.75 -0.25
C ASP A 9 1.00 -18.72 0.40
N ILE A 10 2.29 -19.05 0.53
CA ILE A 10 3.30 -18.13 1.08
C ILE A 10 3.41 -16.88 0.19
N VAL A 11 3.48 -17.07 -1.13
CA VAL A 11 3.55 -15.95 -2.09
C VAL A 11 2.26 -15.13 -2.05
N ALA A 12 1.10 -15.78 -2.04
CA ALA A 12 -0.20 -15.10 -1.97
C ALA A 12 -0.35 -14.26 -0.70
N SER A 13 0.13 -14.77 0.44
CA SER A 13 0.15 -14.04 1.71
C SER A 13 1.00 -12.76 1.63
N GLY A 14 2.22 -12.85 1.06
CA GLY A 14 3.08 -11.69 0.86
C GLY A 14 2.45 -10.64 -0.07
N ILE A 15 1.89 -11.08 -1.20
CA ILE A 15 1.20 -10.19 -2.14
C ILE A 15 0.01 -9.50 -1.46
N LYS A 16 -0.76 -10.22 -0.64
CA LYS A 16 -1.89 -9.65 0.10
C LYS A 16 -1.46 -8.50 1.01
N VAL A 17 -0.36 -8.66 1.75
CA VAL A 17 0.17 -7.59 2.61
C VAL A 17 0.59 -6.39 1.75
N VAL A 18 1.32 -6.61 0.65
CA VAL A 18 1.72 -5.52 -0.26
C VAL A 18 0.51 -4.77 -0.79
N ILE A 19 -0.53 -5.47 -1.27
CA ILE A 19 -1.76 -4.86 -1.76
C ILE A 19 -2.40 -3.99 -0.69
N ILE A 20 -2.53 -4.49 0.54
CA ILE A 20 -3.13 -3.74 1.65
C ILE A 20 -2.33 -2.46 1.93
N LEU A 21 -1.00 -2.54 2.00
CA LEU A 21 -0.14 -1.39 2.26
C LEU A 21 -0.24 -0.33 1.14
N VAL A 22 -0.23 -0.77 -0.12
CA VAL A 22 -0.40 0.11 -1.28
C VAL A 22 -1.78 0.74 -1.29
N CYS A 23 -2.84 -0.02 -1.04
CA CYS A 23 -4.21 0.49 -0.99
C CYS A 23 -4.36 1.58 0.07
N VAL A 24 -3.82 1.36 1.27
CA VAL A 24 -3.89 2.36 2.36
C VAL A 24 -3.24 3.68 1.95
N LEU A 25 -2.12 3.66 1.22
CA LEU A 25 -1.45 4.88 0.76
C LEU A 25 -2.12 5.52 -0.48
N VAL A 26 -2.55 4.69 -1.43
CA VAL A 26 -2.95 5.14 -2.77
C VAL A 26 -4.43 5.50 -2.84
N VAL A 27 -5.31 4.81 -2.12
CA VAL A 27 -6.76 5.09 -2.17
C VAL A 27 -7.09 6.52 -1.70
N PRO A 28 -6.56 7.02 -0.56
CA PRO A 28 -6.85 8.37 -0.12
C PRO A 28 -6.31 9.43 -1.09
N SER A 29 -5.11 9.22 -1.64
CA SER A 29 -4.50 10.15 -2.60
C SER A 29 -5.24 10.15 -3.95
N LEU A 30 -5.78 9.01 -4.39
CA LEU A 30 -6.67 8.90 -5.54
C LEU A 30 -7.96 9.69 -5.35
N LEU A 31 -8.64 9.53 -4.20
CA LEU A 31 -9.88 10.24 -3.91
C LEU A 31 -9.67 11.75 -3.94
N VAL A 32 -8.61 12.26 -3.33
CA VAL A 32 -8.30 13.69 -3.36
C VAL A 32 -7.89 14.15 -4.75
N GLY A 33 -7.07 13.37 -5.47
CA GLY A 33 -6.71 13.66 -6.85
C GLY A 33 -7.93 13.76 -7.77
N MET A 34 -8.89 12.86 -7.59
CA MET A 34 -10.17 12.88 -8.31
C MET A 34 -10.97 14.14 -7.99
N LEU A 35 -11.14 14.49 -6.72
CA LEU A 35 -11.84 15.71 -6.33
C LEU A 35 -11.20 16.96 -6.95
N VAL A 36 -9.87 17.08 -6.85
CA VAL A 36 -9.13 18.20 -7.43
C VAL A 36 -9.27 18.25 -8.95
N SER A 37 -9.29 17.11 -9.64
CA SER A 37 -9.49 17.07 -11.09
C SER A 37 -10.86 17.61 -11.52
N ILE A 38 -11.90 17.37 -10.73
CA ILE A 38 -13.24 17.92 -10.97
C ILE A 38 -13.23 19.44 -10.76
N PHE A 39 -12.59 19.93 -9.69
CA PHE A 39 -12.45 21.37 -9.44
C PHE A 39 -11.69 22.08 -10.57
N GLN A 40 -10.63 21.45 -11.08
CA GLN A 40 -9.86 21.95 -12.22
C GLN A 40 -10.72 22.01 -13.48
N ALA A 41 -11.50 20.98 -13.75
CA ALA A 41 -12.39 20.93 -14.92
C ALA A 41 -13.49 22.00 -14.86
N VAL A 42 -14.12 22.21 -13.70
CA VAL A 42 -15.22 23.18 -13.53
C VAL A 42 -14.71 24.63 -13.62
N THR A 43 -13.50 24.91 -13.12
CA THR A 43 -12.92 26.26 -13.15
C THR A 43 -12.09 26.55 -14.40
N GLN A 44 -11.92 25.58 -15.30
CA GLN A 44 -11.07 25.64 -16.49
C GLN A 44 -9.59 25.95 -16.19
N ILE A 45 -9.12 25.69 -14.96
CA ILE A 45 -7.72 25.86 -14.55
C ILE A 45 -6.98 24.54 -14.84
N ASN A 46 -6.10 24.55 -15.85
CA ASN A 46 -5.28 23.39 -16.23
C ASN A 46 -3.82 23.52 -15.75
N GLU A 47 -3.63 23.81 -14.47
CA GLU A 47 -2.30 23.92 -13.85
C GLU A 47 -1.87 22.57 -13.28
N GLN A 48 -0.88 21.93 -13.92
CA GLN A 48 -0.44 20.56 -13.59
C GLN A 48 0.02 20.43 -12.12
N THR A 49 0.66 21.47 -11.57
CA THR A 49 1.16 21.53 -10.19
C THR A 49 0.05 21.54 -9.14
N LEU A 50 -1.10 22.14 -9.45
CA LEU A 50 -2.25 22.24 -8.54
C LEU A 50 -2.86 20.86 -8.24
N SER A 51 -2.71 19.90 -9.16
CA SER A 51 -3.17 18.53 -8.95
C SER A 51 -2.18 17.69 -8.15
N PHE A 52 -0.89 18.03 -8.19
CA PHE A 52 0.18 17.26 -7.57
C PHE A 52 0.30 17.55 -6.07
N LEU A 53 0.28 18.82 -5.68
CA LEU A 53 0.51 19.23 -4.29
C LEU A 53 -0.52 18.65 -3.29
N PRO A 54 -1.85 18.67 -3.56
CA PRO A 54 -2.82 18.09 -2.64
C PRO A 54 -2.64 16.58 -2.47
N ARG A 55 -2.32 15.86 -3.57
CA ARG A 55 -2.06 14.42 -3.53
C ARG A 55 -0.83 14.09 -2.68
N LEU A 56 0.22 14.88 -2.80
CA LEU A 56 1.44 14.73 -2.01
C LEU A 56 1.16 14.92 -0.51
N ILE A 57 0.48 16.00 -0.13
CA ILE A 57 0.15 16.29 1.27
C ILE A 57 -0.67 15.15 1.89
N VAL A 58 -1.68 14.65 1.17
CA VAL A 58 -2.50 13.53 1.64
C VAL A 58 -1.68 12.26 1.81
N THR A 59 -0.81 11.95 0.84
CA THR A 59 0.05 10.75 0.91
C THR A 59 0.99 10.83 2.11
N LEU A 60 1.61 11.99 2.36
CA LEU A 60 2.48 12.22 3.51
C LEU A 60 1.70 12.15 4.83
N ALA A 61 0.48 12.69 4.89
CA ALA A 61 -0.37 12.62 6.08
C ALA A 61 -0.76 11.17 6.40
N VAL A 62 -1.18 10.40 5.40
CA VAL A 62 -1.50 8.97 5.58
C VAL A 62 -0.25 8.20 6.02
N LEU A 63 0.90 8.47 5.42
CA LEU A 63 2.16 7.84 5.83
C LEU A 63 2.53 8.20 7.28
N GLY A 64 2.32 9.46 7.70
CA GLY A 64 2.55 9.88 9.09
C GLY A 64 1.63 9.19 10.10
N ILE A 65 0.36 8.99 9.75
CA ILE A 65 -0.65 8.39 10.65
C ILE A 65 -0.55 6.86 10.64
N CYS A 66 -0.48 6.25 9.46
CA CYS A 66 -0.49 4.80 9.27
C CYS A 66 0.91 4.17 9.27
N GLY A 67 1.99 4.96 9.21
CA GLY A 67 3.36 4.46 9.05
C GLY A 67 3.78 3.45 10.13
N LYS A 68 3.44 3.72 11.40
CA LYS A 68 3.71 2.77 12.50
C LYS A 68 3.03 1.43 12.26
N TRP A 69 1.75 1.45 11.88
CA TRP A 69 0.98 0.23 11.61
C TRP A 69 1.52 -0.51 10.38
N MET A 70 1.92 0.19 9.33
CA MET A 70 2.53 -0.41 8.14
C MET A 70 3.82 -1.15 8.46
N ILE A 71 4.67 -0.58 9.31
CA ILE A 71 5.91 -1.24 9.76
C ILE A 71 5.61 -2.52 10.54
N VAL A 72 4.59 -2.52 11.39
CA VAL A 72 4.16 -3.72 12.11
C VAL A 72 3.73 -4.82 11.13
N GLN A 73 2.91 -4.49 10.13
CA GLN A 73 2.50 -5.47 9.10
C GLN A 73 3.68 -6.06 8.32
N LEU A 74 4.66 -5.23 7.97
CA LEU A 74 5.90 -5.69 7.31
C LEU A 74 6.72 -6.59 8.22
N SER A 75 6.85 -6.24 9.50
CA SER A 75 7.56 -7.05 10.49
C SER A 75 6.89 -8.41 10.69
N ASP A 76 5.56 -8.43 10.82
CA ASP A 76 4.77 -9.65 10.97
C ASP A 76 4.91 -10.56 9.75
N LEU A 77 4.90 -9.98 8.54
CA LEU A 77 5.17 -10.72 7.31
C LEU A 77 6.56 -11.34 7.34
N CYS A 78 7.60 -10.59 7.71
CA CYS A 78 8.96 -11.12 7.81
C CYS A 78 9.03 -12.31 8.79
N VAL A 79 8.50 -12.16 10.01
CA VAL A 79 8.49 -13.22 11.01
C VAL A 79 7.74 -14.46 10.51
N HIS A 80 6.59 -14.26 9.85
CA HIS A 80 5.82 -15.35 9.24
C HIS A 80 6.67 -16.10 8.20
N LEU A 81 7.32 -15.39 7.28
CA LEU A 81 8.14 -16.00 6.23
C LEU A 81 9.31 -16.81 6.80
N PHE A 82 10.04 -16.26 7.78
CA PHE A 82 11.14 -16.98 8.43
C PHE A 82 10.66 -18.23 9.18
N THR A 83 9.49 -18.15 9.83
CA THR A 83 8.91 -19.30 10.55
C THR A 83 8.51 -20.41 9.58
N GLN A 84 7.85 -20.06 8.47
CA GLN A 84 7.48 -21.03 7.43
C GLN A 84 8.73 -21.67 6.79
N ALA A 85 9.77 -20.89 6.52
CA ALA A 85 11.03 -21.39 5.99
C ALA A 85 11.68 -22.41 6.94
N ALA A 86 11.72 -22.12 8.25
CA ALA A 86 12.28 -23.03 9.26
C ALA A 86 11.51 -24.35 9.35
N ILE A 87 10.18 -24.31 9.25
CA ILE A 87 9.32 -25.52 9.27
C ILE A 87 9.53 -26.36 8.02
N LEU A 88 9.72 -25.75 6.85
CA LEU A 88 9.91 -26.44 5.57
C LEU A 88 11.28 -27.11 5.40
N VAL A 89 12.28 -26.64 6.14
CA VAL A 89 13.64 -27.21 6.16
C VAL A 89 13.70 -28.51 6.98
N HIS A 90 12.78 -28.69 7.94
CA HIS A 90 12.60 -29.93 8.69
C HIS A 90 11.57 -30.86 8.04
#